data_AF-A0A7K3PLN4-F1
#
_entry.id   AF-A0A7K3PLN4-F1
#
_cell.length_a   1.000
_cell.length_b   1.000
_cell.length_c   1.000
_cell.angle_alpha   90.00
_cell.angle_beta   90.00
_cell.angle_gamma   90.00
#
_symmetry.space_group_name_H-M   'P 1'
#
loop_
_entity.id
_entity.type
_entity.pdbx_description
1 polymer ?
#
loop_
_entity_poly.entity_id
_entity_poly.type
_entity_poly.pdbx_seq_one_letter_code
_entity_poly.pdbx_strand_id
1 'polypeptide(L)'
;MNASAPALTPTTRALAWCLHLLVVGLLVLVAARAVADGRSHAGPIVAVAVVCGLVYAAGPVLPRVRLVRRVAAAWLAAVGAVWLVLLALSPEAVWVAFPLYFLQLHLLSRRAGLVAVTATAVAAVAGYAAHAGSFGPAMVIGPALGAAVAVAVVWGYQALYRESERRRRLIEELTATRADLARAQHTAGVLAERERLAREIHDTLAQGLSSIQLLLR
;
A
#
# COMPACT_ATOMS: atom_id res chain seq x y z
N MET A 1 -9.73 25.27 1.83
CA MET A 1 -9.79 23.80 1.76
C MET A 1 -8.36 23.27 1.75
N ASN A 2 -7.80 23.02 2.95
CA ASN A 2 -6.44 22.48 3.08
C ASN A 2 -6.52 20.97 2.87
N ALA A 3 -5.95 20.48 1.76
CA ALA A 3 -5.78 19.06 1.53
C ALA A 3 -4.69 18.54 2.46
N SER A 4 -5.09 18.09 3.65
CA SER A 4 -4.23 17.34 4.56
C SER A 4 -3.70 16.11 3.81
N ALA A 5 -2.39 16.03 3.59
CA ALA A 5 -1.78 14.84 3.02
C ALA A 5 -2.16 13.62 3.89
N PRO A 6 -2.60 12.49 3.29
CA PRO A 6 -3.06 11.35 4.06
C PRO A 6 -1.93 10.84 4.96
N ALA A 7 -2.15 10.83 6.27
CA ALA A 7 -1.22 10.27 7.24
C ALA A 7 -1.02 8.77 6.93
N LEU A 8 0.22 8.39 6.64
CA LEU A 8 0.58 7.01 6.32
C LEU A 8 0.22 6.09 7.51
N THR A 9 -0.64 5.11 7.26
CA THR A 9 -1.02 4.09 8.26
C THR A 9 0.25 3.39 8.77
N PRO A 10 0.35 3.04 10.06
CA PRO A 10 1.57 2.46 10.66
C PRO A 10 2.10 1.23 9.90
N THR A 11 1.22 0.45 9.27
CA THR A 11 1.56 -0.70 8.43
C THR A 11 2.35 -0.32 7.17
N THR A 12 2.03 0.81 6.52
CA THR A 12 2.76 1.26 5.31
C THR A 12 4.18 1.73 5.64
N ARG A 13 4.39 2.36 6.81
CA ARG A 13 5.72 2.74 7.29
C ARG A 13 6.58 1.53 7.63
N ALA A 14 6.00 0.54 8.31
CA ALA A 14 6.70 -0.72 8.61
C ALA A 14 7.14 -1.46 7.33
N LEU A 15 6.27 -1.51 6.32
CA LEU A 15 6.59 -2.12 5.02
C LEU A 15 7.71 -1.39 4.29
N ALA A 16 7.70 -0.05 4.30
CA ALA A 16 8.76 0.75 3.70
C ALA A 16 10.10 0.50 4.40
N TRP A 17 10.13 0.49 5.74
CA TRP A 17 11.34 0.16 6.50
C TRP A 17 11.84 -1.25 6.22
N CYS A 18 10.94 -2.24 6.16
CA CYS A 18 11.30 -3.61 5.81
C CYS A 18 11.98 -3.68 4.44
N LEU A 19 11.46 -2.96 3.44
CA LEU A 19 12.06 -2.87 2.11
C LEU A 19 13.43 -2.17 2.11
N HIS A 20 13.59 -1.07 2.86
CA HIS A 20 14.88 -0.40 3.01
C HIS A 20 15.92 -1.31 3.68
N LEU A 21 15.54 -1.99 4.76
CA LEU A 21 16.41 -2.95 5.44
C LEU A 21 16.79 -4.12 4.53
N LEU A 22 15.85 -4.61 3.72
CA LEU A 22 16.11 -5.67 2.74
C LEU A 22 17.13 -5.24 1.69
N VAL A 23 16.98 -4.05 1.10
CA VAL A 23 17.94 -3.53 0.12
C VAL A 23 19.32 -3.36 0.75
N VAL A 24 19.41 -2.72 1.92
CA VAL A 24 20.69 -2.52 2.62
C VAL A 24 21.33 -3.86 2.99
N GLY A 25 20.56 -4.78 3.55
CA GLY A 25 21.04 -6.10 3.95
C GLY A 25 21.58 -6.90 2.75
N LEU A 26 20.91 -6.88 1.60
CA LEU A 26 21.37 -7.56 0.40
C LEU A 26 22.61 -6.90 -0.21
N LEU A 27 22.72 -5.58 -0.22
CA LEU A 27 23.92 -4.89 -0.69
C LEU A 27 25.12 -5.16 0.22
N VAL A 28 24.90 -5.17 1.54
CA VAL A 28 25.93 -5.56 2.53
C VAL A 28 26.34 -7.02 2.33
N LEU A 29 25.39 -7.93 2.09
CA LEU A 29 25.69 -9.33 1.81
C LEU A 29 26.58 -9.47 0.55
N VAL A 30 26.23 -8.79 -0.54
CA VAL A 30 27.02 -8.82 -1.79
C VAL A 30 28.44 -8.30 -1.55
N ALA A 31 28.58 -7.19 -0.83
CA ALA A 31 29.87 -6.60 -0.48
C ALA A 31 30.70 -7.52 0.43
N ALA A 32 30.09 -8.05 1.49
CA ALA A 32 30.74 -8.93 2.46
C ALA A 32 31.21 -10.23 1.81
N ARG A 33 30.40 -10.84 0.95
CA ARG A 33 30.76 -12.07 0.21
C ARG A 33 31.90 -11.83 -0.76
N ALA A 34 31.89 -10.69 -1.47
CA ALA A 34 32.99 -10.35 -2.37
C ALA A 34 34.34 -10.21 -1.65
N VAL A 35 34.34 -9.64 -0.44
CA VAL A 35 35.53 -9.49 0.41
C VAL A 35 35.94 -10.82 1.02
N ALA A 36 35.00 -11.59 1.57
CA ALA A 36 35.27 -12.88 2.23
C ALA A 36 35.81 -13.93 1.26
N ASP A 37 35.29 -13.95 0.02
CA ASP A 37 35.74 -14.88 -1.02
C ASP A 37 37.10 -14.47 -1.64
N GLY A 38 37.70 -13.35 -1.20
CA GLY A 38 39.01 -12.88 -1.69
C GLY A 38 39.06 -12.57 -3.18
N ARG A 39 37.92 -12.18 -3.78
CA ARG A 39 37.83 -11.99 -5.24
C ARG A 39 38.73 -10.83 -5.67
N SER A 40 39.45 -11.00 -6.79
CA SER A 40 40.29 -9.95 -7.39
C SER A 40 39.52 -8.65 -7.71
N HIS A 41 38.20 -8.73 -7.81
CA HIS A 41 37.30 -7.61 -8.11
C HIS A 41 36.50 -7.13 -6.88
N ALA A 42 36.91 -7.47 -5.65
CA ALA A 42 36.18 -7.09 -4.44
C ALA A 42 36.02 -5.57 -4.27
N GLY A 43 37.07 -4.79 -4.55
CA GLY A 43 37.03 -3.32 -4.50
C GLY A 43 35.95 -2.72 -5.42
N PRO A 44 35.96 -3.03 -6.73
CA PRO A 44 34.90 -2.63 -7.66
C PRO A 44 33.49 -3.08 -7.22
N ILE A 45 33.31 -4.30 -6.73
CA ILE A 45 32.00 -4.79 -6.26
C ILE A 45 31.48 -3.94 -5.10
N VAL A 46 32.33 -3.67 -4.11
CA VAL A 46 31.97 -2.83 -2.95
C VAL A 46 31.64 -1.41 -3.40
N ALA A 47 32.44 -0.82 -4.28
CA ALA A 47 32.20 0.53 -4.81
C ALA A 47 30.85 0.61 -5.53
N VAL A 48 30.54 -0.35 -6.42
CA VAL A 48 29.26 -0.37 -7.14
C VAL A 48 28.08 -0.65 -6.19
N ALA A 49 28.25 -1.49 -5.16
CA ALA A 49 27.22 -1.71 -4.14
C ALA A 49 26.92 -0.43 -3.35
N VAL A 50 27.95 0.34 -2.98
CA VAL A 50 27.79 1.65 -2.33
C VAL A 50 27.09 2.63 -3.26
N VAL A 51 27.50 2.72 -4.53
CA VAL A 51 26.82 3.57 -5.53
C VAL A 51 25.36 3.17 -5.68
N CYS A 52 25.05 1.87 -5.73
CA CYS A 52 23.67 1.37 -5.79
C CYS A 52 22.87 1.83 -4.57
N GLY A 53 23.45 1.74 -3.37
CA GLY A 53 22.85 2.21 -2.13
C GLY A 53 22.59 3.72 -2.12
N LEU A 54 23.54 4.52 -2.61
CA LEU A 54 23.41 5.98 -2.70
C LEU A 54 22.33 6.40 -3.71
N VAL A 55 22.33 5.79 -4.90
CA VAL A 55 21.29 6.04 -5.92
C VAL A 55 19.93 5.62 -5.38
N TYR A 56 19.83 4.49 -4.68
CA TYR A 56 18.59 4.08 -4.02
C TYR A 56 18.14 5.07 -2.93
N ALA A 57 19.06 5.53 -2.07
CA ALA A 57 18.77 6.48 -1.00
C ALA A 57 18.31 7.85 -1.53
N ALA A 58 18.72 8.24 -2.73
CA ALA A 58 18.23 9.45 -3.38
C ALA A 58 16.71 9.41 -3.64
N GLY A 59 16.13 8.23 -3.90
CA GLY A 59 14.70 8.08 -4.22
C GLY A 59 13.77 8.62 -3.13
N PRO A 60 13.87 8.15 -1.87
CA PRO A 60 13.08 8.67 -0.76
C PRO A 60 13.32 10.15 -0.44
N VAL A 61 14.55 10.65 -0.67
CA VAL A 61 14.98 12.01 -0.33
C VAL A 61 14.47 13.03 -1.37
N LEU A 62 14.35 12.65 -2.64
CA LEU A 62 13.84 13.54 -3.69
C LEU A 62 12.31 13.50 -3.76
N PRO A 63 11.59 14.59 -3.40
CA PRO A 63 10.12 14.62 -3.44
C PRO A 63 9.58 14.40 -4.86
N ARG A 64 10.34 14.81 -5.88
CA ARG A 64 9.98 14.65 -7.30
C ARG A 64 9.83 13.19 -7.72
N VAL A 65 10.57 12.26 -7.10
CA VAL A 65 10.43 10.83 -7.37
C VAL A 65 9.05 10.32 -6.94
N ARG A 66 8.50 10.88 -5.85
CA ARG A 66 7.15 10.53 -5.38
C ARG A 66 6.04 11.23 -6.18
N LEU A 67 6.30 12.44 -6.65
CA LEU A 67 5.29 13.30 -7.29
C LEU A 67 5.19 13.12 -8.80
N VAL A 68 6.28 12.76 -9.49
CA VAL A 68 6.35 12.73 -10.96
C VAL A 68 6.76 11.35 -11.47
N ARG A 69 5.82 10.65 -12.12
CA ARG A 69 6.02 9.27 -12.60
C ARG A 69 7.20 9.10 -13.56
N ARG A 70 7.48 10.12 -14.40
CA ARG A 70 8.66 10.10 -15.31
C ARG A 70 9.98 10.13 -14.53
N VAL A 71 10.05 10.93 -13.47
CA VAL A 71 11.23 11.02 -12.59
C VAL A 71 11.40 9.72 -11.81
N ALA A 72 10.30 9.13 -11.32
CA ALA A 72 10.32 7.81 -10.68
C ALA A 72 10.86 6.72 -11.63
N ALA A 73 10.40 6.71 -12.88
CA ALA A 73 10.86 5.76 -13.89
C ALA A 73 12.34 5.98 -14.24
N ALA A 74 12.80 7.23 -14.38
CA ALA A 74 14.20 7.54 -14.63
C ALA A 74 15.10 7.13 -13.45
N TRP A 75 14.66 7.38 -12.21
CA TRP A 75 15.35 6.94 -11.02
C TRP A 75 15.41 5.40 -10.93
N LEU A 76 14.30 4.71 -11.21
CA LEU A 76 14.28 3.24 -11.30
C LEU A 76 15.23 2.71 -12.38
N ALA A 77 15.29 3.36 -13.54
CA ALA A 77 16.21 3.01 -14.60
C ALA A 77 17.67 3.20 -14.15
N ALA A 78 17.98 4.27 -13.41
CA ALA A 78 19.31 4.49 -12.84
C ALA A 78 19.69 3.41 -11.80
N VAL A 79 18.79 3.10 -10.86
CA VAL A 79 18.99 2.00 -9.90
C VAL A 79 19.18 0.66 -10.64
N GLY A 80 18.34 0.38 -11.64
CA GLY A 80 18.41 -0.82 -12.46
C GLY A 80 19.72 -0.93 -13.25
N ALA A 81 20.22 0.18 -13.82
CA ALA A 81 21.48 0.22 -14.54
C ALA A 81 22.67 -0.08 -13.62
N VAL A 82 22.72 0.53 -12.43
CA VAL A 82 23.77 0.25 -11.45
C VAL A 82 23.67 -1.19 -10.94
N TRP A 83 22.46 -1.70 -10.74
CA TRP A 83 22.25 -3.11 -10.38
C TRP A 83 22.73 -4.07 -11.47
N LEU A 84 22.53 -3.77 -12.76
CA LEU A 84 23.05 -4.61 -13.86
C LEU A 84 24.58 -4.64 -13.86
N VAL A 85 25.23 -3.52 -13.57
CA VAL A 85 26.70 -3.48 -13.39
C VAL A 85 27.10 -4.35 -12.20
N LEU A 86 26.40 -4.26 -11.08
CA LEU A 86 26.67 -5.09 -9.91
C LEU A 86 26.48 -6.58 -10.20
N LEU A 87 25.44 -6.92 -10.97
CA LEU A 87 25.14 -8.28 -11.42
C LEU A 87 26.20 -8.82 -12.38
N ALA A 88 26.76 -7.99 -13.24
CA ALA A 88 27.87 -8.38 -14.11
C ALA A 88 29.17 -8.66 -13.33
N LEU A 89 29.33 -8.04 -12.15
CA LEU A 89 30.50 -8.23 -11.29
C LEU A 89 30.33 -9.35 -10.26
N SER A 90 29.09 -9.65 -9.85
CA SER A 90 28.81 -10.63 -8.81
C SER A 90 27.47 -11.37 -9.03
N PRO A 91 27.48 -12.72 -9.01
CA PRO A 91 26.24 -13.50 -9.10
C PRO A 91 25.33 -13.28 -7.89
N GLU A 92 25.86 -12.88 -6.74
CA GLU A 92 25.08 -12.61 -5.53
C GLU A 92 24.17 -11.38 -5.69
N ALA A 93 24.42 -10.51 -6.68
CA ALA A 93 23.55 -9.37 -6.94
C ALA A 93 22.17 -9.80 -7.48
N VAL A 94 21.99 -11.07 -7.87
CA VAL A 94 20.70 -11.63 -8.31
C VAL A 94 19.61 -11.42 -7.25
N TRP A 95 19.98 -11.48 -5.97
CA TRP A 95 19.05 -11.31 -4.84
C TRP A 95 18.47 -9.90 -4.76
N VAL A 96 19.21 -8.88 -5.22
CA VAL A 96 18.76 -7.48 -5.25
C VAL A 96 17.61 -7.27 -6.24
N ALA A 97 17.39 -8.20 -7.19
CA ALA A 97 16.22 -8.16 -8.08
C ALA A 97 14.90 -8.18 -7.31
N PHE A 98 14.85 -8.88 -6.17
CA PHE A 98 13.62 -9.03 -5.40
C PHE A 98 13.04 -7.69 -4.90
N PRO A 99 13.78 -6.85 -4.14
CA PRO A 99 13.26 -5.53 -3.77
C PRO A 99 13.01 -4.62 -4.99
N LEU A 100 13.73 -4.79 -6.10
CA LEU A 100 13.46 -4.04 -7.34
C LEU A 100 12.07 -4.37 -7.91
N TYR A 101 11.61 -5.63 -7.81
CA TYR A 101 10.26 -5.99 -8.24
C TYR A 101 9.19 -5.22 -7.46
N PHE A 102 9.34 -5.09 -6.14
CA PHE A 102 8.42 -4.30 -5.32
C PHE A 102 8.43 -2.83 -5.75
N LEU A 103 9.62 -2.25 -5.94
CA LEU A 103 9.80 -0.88 -6.39
C LEU A 103 9.09 -0.62 -7.73
N GLN A 104 9.29 -1.51 -8.70
CA GLN A 104 8.71 -1.41 -10.04
C GLN A 104 7.18 -1.51 -9.99
N LEU A 105 6.63 -2.46 -9.24
CA LEU A 105 5.18 -2.62 -9.09
C LEU A 105 4.52 -1.48 -8.31
N HIS A 106 5.24 -0.81 -7.41
CA HIS A 106 4.71 0.31 -6.64
C HIS A 106 4.76 1.65 -7.37
N LEU A 107 5.81 1.90 -8.16
CA LEU A 107 6.05 3.20 -8.79
C LEU A 107 5.54 3.28 -10.23
N LEU A 108 5.45 2.13 -10.92
CA LEU A 108 4.98 2.07 -12.31
C LEU A 108 3.50 1.70 -12.39
N SER A 109 2.89 2.04 -13.53
CA SER A 109 1.54 1.54 -13.84
C SER A 109 1.53 0.01 -13.89
N ARG A 110 0.38 -0.64 -13.64
CA ARG A 110 0.27 -2.12 -13.60
C ARG A 110 0.92 -2.83 -14.79
N ARG A 111 0.71 -2.33 -16.02
CA ARG A 111 1.31 -2.90 -17.24
C ARG A 111 2.83 -2.68 -17.29
N ALA A 112 3.28 -1.44 -17.08
CA ALA A 112 4.69 -1.10 -17.11
C ALA A 112 5.48 -1.80 -15.98
N GLY A 113 4.87 -1.97 -14.80
CA GLY A 113 5.45 -2.71 -13.68
C GLY A 113 5.66 -4.18 -14.01
N LEU A 114 4.67 -4.85 -14.62
CA LEU A 114 4.84 -6.24 -15.08
C LEU A 114 5.92 -6.38 -16.14
N VAL A 115 5.99 -5.45 -17.11
CA VAL A 115 7.05 -5.44 -18.12
C VAL A 115 8.43 -5.22 -17.48
N ALA A 116 8.54 -4.32 -16.51
CA ALA A 116 9.79 -4.09 -15.80
C ALA A 116 10.21 -5.30 -14.95
N VAL A 117 9.27 -5.92 -14.23
CA VAL A 117 9.54 -7.12 -13.42
C VAL A 117 10.01 -8.27 -14.30
N THR A 118 9.34 -8.50 -15.43
CA THR A 118 9.75 -9.55 -16.38
C THR A 118 11.12 -9.26 -16.98
N ALA A 119 11.40 -8.02 -17.36
CA ALA A 119 12.74 -7.62 -17.84
C ALA A 119 13.82 -7.82 -16.77
N THR A 120 13.57 -7.43 -15.52
CA THR A 120 14.52 -7.62 -14.42
C THR A 120 14.70 -9.11 -14.07
N ALA A 121 13.65 -9.92 -14.12
CA ALA A 121 13.74 -11.35 -13.92
C ALA A 121 14.58 -12.03 -15.02
N VAL A 122 14.34 -11.67 -16.29
CA VAL A 122 15.15 -12.17 -17.42
C VAL A 122 16.62 -11.76 -17.26
N ALA A 123 16.89 -10.50 -16.89
CA ALA A 123 18.25 -10.03 -16.63
C ALA A 123 18.91 -10.78 -15.47
N ALA A 124 18.17 -11.05 -14.39
CA ALA A 124 18.65 -11.81 -13.24
C ALA A 124 19.03 -13.25 -13.62
N VAL A 125 18.16 -13.93 -14.38
CA VAL A 125 18.42 -15.28 -14.91
C VAL A 125 19.63 -15.28 -15.82
N ALA A 126 19.68 -14.38 -16.80
CA ALA A 126 20.76 -14.30 -17.78
C ALA A 126 22.11 -13.97 -17.12
N GLY A 127 22.13 -12.99 -16.21
CA GLY A 127 23.34 -12.60 -15.47
C GLY A 127 23.86 -13.73 -14.59
N TYR A 128 22.98 -14.42 -13.86
CA TYR A 128 23.38 -15.56 -13.03
C TYR A 128 23.88 -16.75 -13.88
N ALA A 129 23.19 -17.07 -14.97
CA ALA A 129 23.60 -18.13 -15.90
C ALA A 129 24.97 -17.83 -16.54
N ALA A 130 25.23 -16.57 -16.89
CA ALA A 130 26.53 -16.14 -17.42
C ALA A 130 27.68 -16.39 -16.43
N HIS A 131 27.46 -16.17 -15.13
CA HIS A 131 28.45 -16.48 -14.09
C HIS A 131 28.62 -17.98 -13.86
N ALA A 132 27.53 -18.74 -13.93
CA ALA A 132 27.53 -20.18 -13.69
C ALA A 132 28.04 -21.00 -14.88
N GLY A 133 28.20 -20.39 -16.06
CA GLY A 133 28.62 -21.06 -17.30
C GLY A 133 27.66 -22.16 -17.78
N SER A 134 26.47 -22.23 -17.20
CA SER A 134 25.47 -23.27 -17.43
C SER A 134 24.08 -22.69 -17.28
N PHE A 135 23.09 -23.36 -17.87
CA PHE A 135 21.69 -22.98 -17.75
C PHE A 135 20.92 -24.12 -17.09
N GLY A 136 20.37 -23.85 -15.91
CA GLY A 136 19.64 -24.85 -15.12
C GLY A 136 18.30 -24.32 -14.61
N PRO A 137 17.32 -25.21 -14.33
CA PRO A 137 16.00 -24.81 -13.84
C PRO A 137 16.06 -23.97 -12.55
N ALA A 138 17.03 -24.26 -11.67
CA ALA A 138 17.23 -23.52 -10.42
C ALA A 138 17.44 -22.01 -10.61
N MET A 139 18.06 -21.62 -11.73
CA MET A 139 18.35 -20.22 -12.06
C MET A 139 17.09 -19.44 -12.43
N VAL A 140 16.07 -20.13 -12.95
CA VAL A 140 14.78 -19.55 -13.32
C VAL A 140 13.83 -19.55 -12.13
N ILE A 141 13.83 -20.62 -11.34
CA ILE A 141 12.91 -20.79 -10.21
C ILE A 141 13.05 -19.66 -9.19
N GLY A 142 14.27 -19.26 -8.84
CA GLY A 142 14.50 -18.17 -7.87
C GLY A 142 13.86 -16.83 -8.30
N PRO A 143 14.27 -16.25 -9.44
CA PRO A 143 13.69 -15.02 -9.97
C PRO A 143 12.19 -15.13 -10.27
N ALA A 144 11.72 -16.25 -10.81
CA ALA A 144 10.31 -16.46 -11.13
C ALA A 144 9.44 -16.51 -9.87
N LEU A 145 9.87 -17.25 -8.84
CA LEU A 145 9.18 -17.32 -7.55
C LEU A 145 9.19 -15.96 -6.86
N GLY A 146 10.34 -15.27 -6.85
CA GLY A 146 10.46 -13.93 -6.30
C GLY A 146 9.51 -12.93 -6.98
N ALA A 147 9.43 -12.96 -8.31
CA ALA A 147 8.52 -12.13 -9.08
C ALA A 147 7.05 -12.47 -8.79
N ALA A 148 6.69 -13.76 -8.75
CA ALA A 148 5.33 -14.21 -8.46
C ALA A 148 4.88 -13.77 -7.05
N VAL A 149 5.73 -13.95 -6.04
CA VAL A 149 5.48 -13.51 -4.67
C VAL A 149 5.33 -11.99 -4.61
N ALA A 150 6.20 -11.22 -5.26
CA ALA A 150 6.11 -9.76 -5.28
C ALA A 150 4.79 -9.28 -5.91
N VAL A 151 4.38 -9.87 -7.04
CA VAL A 151 3.11 -9.57 -7.70
C VAL A 151 1.93 -9.91 -6.80
N ALA A 152 1.92 -11.12 -6.21
CA ALA A 152 0.86 -11.57 -5.32
C ALA A 152 0.70 -10.66 -4.10
N VAL A 153 1.81 -10.28 -3.45
CA VAL A 153 1.80 -9.40 -2.27
C VAL A 153 1.29 -8.01 -2.63
N VAL A 154 1.80 -7.39 -3.71
CA VAL A 154 1.38 -6.04 -4.10
C VAL A 154 -0.09 -6.01 -4.49
N TRP A 155 -0.55 -6.97 -5.29
CA TRP A 155 -1.95 -7.02 -5.72
C TRP A 155 -2.89 -7.42 -4.59
N GLY A 156 -2.48 -8.35 -3.73
CA GLY A 156 -3.21 -8.73 -2.53
C GLY A 156 -3.41 -7.53 -1.59
N TYR A 157 -2.34 -6.76 -1.34
CA TYR A 157 -2.43 -5.53 -0.55
C TYR A 157 -3.39 -4.51 -1.17
N GLN A 158 -3.31 -4.28 -2.49
CA GLN A 158 -4.21 -3.37 -3.18
C GLN A 158 -5.68 -3.85 -3.15
N ALA A 159 -5.93 -5.16 -3.24
CA ALA A 159 -7.26 -5.73 -3.14
C ALA A 159 -7.84 -5.55 -1.73
N LEU A 160 -7.05 -5.88 -0.69
CA LEU A 160 -7.41 -5.68 0.70
C LEU A 160 -7.69 -4.20 1.03
N TYR A 161 -6.88 -3.29 0.49
CA TYR A 161 -7.07 -1.86 0.69
C TYR A 161 -8.38 -1.35 0.08
N ARG A 162 -8.70 -1.77 -1.15
CA ARG A 162 -9.98 -1.43 -1.81
C ARG A 162 -11.18 -1.98 -1.03
N GLU A 163 -11.07 -3.21 -0.54
CA GLU A 163 -12.12 -3.83 0.26
C GLU A 163 -12.33 -3.08 1.59
N SER A 164 -11.23 -2.72 2.26
CA SER A 164 -11.29 -1.95 3.50
C SER A 164 -11.94 -0.58 3.31
N GLU A 165 -11.63 0.14 2.23
CA GLU A 165 -12.27 1.42 1.92
C GLU A 165 -13.75 1.25 1.55
N ARG A 166 -14.11 0.20 0.82
CA ARG A 166 -15.51 -0.10 0.51
C ARG A 166 -16.31 -0.39 1.78
N ARG A 167 -15.75 -1.21 2.67
CA ARG A 167 -16.34 -1.49 3.98
C ARG A 167 -16.49 -0.23 4.82
N ARG A 168 -15.49 0.65 4.83
CA ARG A 168 -15.55 1.94 5.55
C ARG A 168 -16.71 2.81 5.06
N ARG A 169 -16.86 2.97 3.74
CA ARG A 169 -17.98 3.72 3.13
C ARG A 169 -19.34 3.14 3.49
N LEU A 170 -19.49 1.81 3.45
CA LEU A 170 -20.75 1.15 3.81
C LEU A 170 -21.11 1.36 5.29
N ILE A 171 -20.13 1.37 6.19
CA ILE A 171 -20.36 1.67 7.61
C ILE A 171 -20.81 3.13 7.79
N GLU A 172 -20.19 4.07 7.07
CA GLU A 172 -20.57 5.48 7.09
C GLU A 172 -22.02 5.67 6.59
N GLU A 173 -22.39 5.06 5.46
CA GLU A 173 -23.76 5.10 4.91
C GLU A 173 -24.79 4.46 5.85
N LEU A 174 -24.47 3.31 6.44
CA LEU A 174 -25.36 2.64 7.40
C LEU A 174 -25.58 3.50 8.66
N THR A 175 -24.52 4.14 9.15
CA THR A 175 -24.58 5.01 10.33
C THR A 175 -25.45 6.23 10.04
N ALA A 176 -25.28 6.86 8.87
CA ALA A 176 -26.12 7.98 8.44
C ALA A 176 -27.60 7.56 8.33
N THR A 177 -27.88 6.42 7.67
CA THR A 177 -29.26 5.93 7.51
C THR A 177 -29.93 5.63 8.85
N ARG A 178 -29.20 5.07 9.82
CA ARG A 178 -29.70 4.84 11.19
C ARG A 178 -30.00 6.15 11.92
N ALA A 179 -29.16 7.17 11.75
CA ALA A 179 -29.41 8.50 12.31
C ALA A 179 -30.67 9.13 11.70
N ASP A 180 -30.88 8.98 10.40
CA ASP A 180 -32.07 9.47 9.70
C ASP A 180 -33.34 8.76 10.18
N LEU A 181 -33.29 7.43 10.33
CA LEU A 181 -34.39 6.65 10.87
C LEU A 181 -34.72 7.04 12.31
N ALA A 182 -33.72 7.23 13.16
CA ALA A 182 -33.91 7.66 14.55
C ALA A 182 -34.57 9.05 14.62
N ARG A 183 -34.16 9.99 13.75
CA ARG A 183 -34.80 11.31 13.64
C ARG A 183 -36.26 11.19 13.21
N ALA A 184 -36.55 10.39 12.19
CA ALA A 184 -37.91 10.18 11.71
C ALA A 184 -38.81 9.54 12.79
N GLN A 185 -38.32 8.53 13.50
CA GLN A 185 -39.05 7.89 14.61
C GLN A 185 -39.29 8.87 15.77
N HIS A 186 -38.31 9.70 16.11
CA HIS A 186 -38.49 10.71 17.15
C HIS A 186 -39.57 11.73 16.76
N THR A 187 -39.55 12.24 15.52
CA THR A 187 -40.58 13.15 15.02
C THR A 187 -41.97 12.49 15.01
N ALA A 188 -42.06 11.23 14.58
CA ALA A 188 -43.32 10.47 14.62
C ALA A 188 -43.83 10.28 16.05
N GLY A 189 -42.94 9.98 17.00
CA GLY A 189 -43.29 9.86 18.42
C GLY A 189 -43.82 11.16 19.02
N VAL A 190 -43.17 12.29 18.71
CA VAL A 190 -43.63 13.63 19.16
C VAL A 190 -45.02 13.96 18.59
N LEU A 191 -45.28 13.62 17.33
CA LEU A 191 -46.59 13.84 16.70
C LEU A 191 -47.69 12.97 17.33
N ALA A 192 -47.42 11.68 17.54
CA ALA A 192 -48.37 10.76 18.16
C ALA A 192 -48.73 11.20 19.59
N GLU A 193 -47.75 11.65 20.35
CA GLU A 193 -47.96 12.14 21.71
C GLU A 193 -48.77 13.45 21.73
N ARG A 194 -48.52 14.37 20.79
CA ARG A 194 -49.33 15.57 20.63
C ARG A 194 -50.81 15.25 20.37
N GLU A 195 -51.09 14.27 19.53
CA GLU A 195 -52.47 13.85 19.22
C GLU A 195 -53.14 13.16 20.41
N ARG A 196 -52.39 12.37 21.19
CA ARG A 196 -52.85 11.79 22.45
C ARG A 196 -53.23 12.88 23.45
N LEU A 197 -52.34 13.85 23.68
CA LEU A 197 -52.57 14.97 24.59
C LEU A 197 -53.77 15.83 24.15
N ALA A 198 -53.92 16.07 22.84
CA ALA A 198 -55.07 16.82 22.32
C ALA A 198 -56.41 16.13 22.64
N ARG A 199 -56.48 14.80 22.51
CA ARG A 199 -57.67 14.03 22.90
C ARG A 199 -57.93 14.06 24.40
N GLU A 200 -56.90 13.82 25.21
CA GLU A 200 -57.04 13.79 26.68
C GLU A 200 -57.47 15.15 27.25
N ILE A 201 -56.94 16.25 26.72
CA ILE A 201 -57.39 17.61 27.06
C ILE A 201 -58.84 17.82 26.62
N HIS A 202 -59.22 17.38 25.42
CA HIS A 202 -60.59 17.52 24.92
C HIS A 202 -61.60 16.79 25.80
N ASP A 203 -61.31 15.54 26.18
CA ASP A 203 -62.17 14.74 27.05
C ASP A 203 -62.28 15.39 28.44
N THR A 204 -61.16 15.84 29.02
CA THR A 204 -61.16 16.49 30.34
C THR A 204 -61.93 17.82 30.33
N LEU A 205 -61.79 18.63 29.28
CA LEU A 205 -62.53 19.87 29.11
C LEU A 205 -64.04 19.60 28.95
N ALA A 206 -64.42 18.64 28.11
CA ALA A 206 -65.81 18.24 27.94
C ALA A 206 -66.42 17.78 29.28
N GLN A 207 -65.69 16.95 30.03
CA GLN A 207 -66.11 16.40 31.32
C GLN A 207 -66.24 17.48 32.40
N GLY A 208 -65.27 18.41 32.49
CA GLY A 208 -65.32 19.54 33.41
C GLY A 208 -66.49 20.48 33.14
N LEU A 209 -66.78 20.77 31.87
CA LEU A 209 -67.93 21.59 31.48
C LEU A 209 -69.27 20.92 31.82
N SER A 210 -69.41 19.62 31.58
CA SER A 210 -70.63 18.88 31.96
C SER A 210 -70.83 18.83 33.48
N SER A 211 -69.76 18.69 34.27
CA SER A 211 -69.84 18.69 35.74
C SER A 211 -70.33 20.05 36.29
N ILE A 212 -69.83 21.16 35.76
CA ILE A 212 -70.26 22.50 36.16
C ILE A 212 -71.74 22.72 35.82
N GLN A 213 -72.18 22.29 34.64
CA GLN A 213 -73.59 22.40 34.25
C GLN A 213 -74.53 21.57 35.15
N LEU A 214 -74.08 20.42 35.64
CA LEU A 214 -74.85 19.57 36.57
C LEU A 214 -74.99 20.18 37.97
N LEU A 215 -73.96 20.89 38.46
CA LEU A 215 -73.99 21.55 39.78
C LEU A 215 -74.79 22.86 39.80
N LEU A 216 -75.03 23.47 38.64
CA LEU A 216 -75.83 24.69 38.48
C LEU A 216 -77.32 24.41 38.23
N ARG A 217 -77.76 23.15 38.31
CA ARG A 217 -79.15 22.72 38.23
C ARG A 217 -79.61 22.16 39.57
#